data_AF-A0A8T6SA52-F1
#
_entry.id   AF-A0A8T6SA52-F1
#
_cell.length_a   1.000
_cell.length_b   1.000
_cell.length_c   1.000
_cell.angle_alpha   90.00
_cell.angle_beta   90.00
_cell.angle_gamma   90.00
#
_symmetry.space_group_name_H-M   'P 1'
#
loop_
_entity.id
_entity.type
_entity.pdbx_description
1 polymer ?
#
loop_
_entity_poly.entity_id
_entity_poly.type
_entity_poly.pdbx_seq_one_letter_code
_entity_poly.pdbx_strand_id
1 'polypeptide(L)'
;MKRASTHAEELKLRLMTIELLRAAKKHYTYRELSSKTDLPVTVLSRYAKGHVLPNTERARSLWKILKKLVGLETELSRKIRFNKDGYFDNTWIIGDFNILRQASRHALTTFAGRRVTKILTAAVDGI
;
A
#
# COMPACT_ATOMS: atom_id res chain seq x y z
N MET A 1 9.99 -16.92 -18.87
CA MET A 1 8.79 -17.62 -18.34
C MET A 1 8.24 -16.83 -17.15
N LYS A 2 6.98 -16.34 -17.22
CA LYS A 2 6.30 -15.81 -16.02
C LYS A 2 5.92 -17.00 -15.15
N ARG A 3 6.49 -17.07 -13.93
CA ARG A 3 6.12 -18.08 -12.93
C ARG A 3 4.63 -17.90 -12.62
N ALA A 4 3.84 -18.98 -12.67
CA ALA A 4 2.45 -18.94 -12.23
C ALA A 4 2.41 -18.54 -10.76
N SER A 5 1.51 -17.61 -10.39
CA SER A 5 1.38 -17.19 -9.00
C SER A 5 0.86 -18.34 -8.15
N THR A 6 1.51 -18.59 -7.02
CA THR A 6 1.04 -19.57 -6.05
C THR A 6 -0.24 -19.09 -5.38
N HIS A 7 -1.05 -20.02 -4.88
CA HIS A 7 -2.27 -19.67 -4.12
C HIS A 7 -1.97 -18.74 -2.92
N ALA A 8 -0.82 -18.95 -2.27
CA ALA A 8 -0.35 -18.09 -1.19
C ALA A 8 -0.06 -16.65 -1.65
N GLU A 9 0.54 -16.46 -2.83
CA GLU A 9 0.80 -15.13 -3.40
C GLU A 9 -0.50 -14.41 -3.78
N GLU A 10 -1.47 -15.14 -4.32
CA GLU A 10 -2.79 -14.58 -4.64
C GLU A 10 -3.56 -14.16 -3.39
N LEU A 11 -3.55 -14.98 -2.34
CA LEU A 11 -4.14 -14.63 -1.06
C LEU A 11 -3.47 -13.39 -0.46
N LYS A 12 -2.12 -13.33 -0.47
CA LYS A 12 -1.37 -12.16 -0.01
C LYS A 12 -1.79 -10.90 -0.77
N LEU A 13 -1.87 -10.96 -2.10
CA LEU A 13 -2.33 -9.83 -2.91
C LEU A 13 -3.73 -9.35 -2.48
N ARG A 14 -4.68 -10.27 -2.30
CA ARG A 14 -6.07 -9.93 -1.92
C ARG A 14 -6.13 -9.25 -0.56
N LEU A 15 -5.37 -9.75 0.42
CA LEU A 15 -5.26 -9.14 1.74
C LEU A 15 -4.61 -7.75 1.68
N MET A 16 -3.53 -7.61 0.90
CA MET A 16 -2.84 -6.35 0.69
C MET A 16 -3.75 -5.28 0.07
N THR A 17 -4.57 -5.66 -0.91
CA THR A 17 -5.55 -4.75 -1.51
C THR A 17 -6.55 -4.24 -0.47
N ILE A 18 -6.97 -5.07 0.50
CA ILE A 18 -7.87 -4.64 1.56
C ILE A 18 -7.19 -3.71 2.55
N GLU A 19 -5.93 -3.97 2.92
CA GLU A 19 -5.17 -3.04 3.76
C GLU A 19 -5.08 -1.66 3.09
N LEU A 20 -4.80 -1.62 1.79
CA LEU A 20 -4.74 -0.38 1.02
C LEU A 20 -6.12 0.30 0.91
N LEU A 21 -7.21 -0.47 0.82
CA LEU A 21 -8.58 0.06 0.84
C LEU A 21 -8.89 0.70 2.18
N ARG A 22 -8.47 0.08 3.29
CA ARG A 22 -8.63 0.65 4.64
C ARG A 22 -7.83 1.94 4.80
N ALA A 23 -6.61 1.98 4.27
CA ALA A 23 -5.81 3.21 4.23
C ALA A 23 -6.52 4.31 3.44
N ALA A 24 -7.05 4.00 2.25
CA ALA A 24 -7.83 4.95 1.45
C ALA A 24 -9.07 5.46 2.20
N LYS A 25 -9.76 4.59 2.94
CA LYS A 25 -10.94 4.96 3.71
C LYS A 25 -10.68 5.98 4.83
N LYS A 26 -9.42 6.17 5.25
CA LYS A 26 -9.05 7.25 6.19
C LYS A 26 -9.18 8.64 5.57
N HIS A 27 -9.07 8.75 4.25
CA HIS A 27 -9.08 10.03 3.52
C HIS A 27 -10.30 10.18 2.59
N TYR A 28 -10.97 9.09 2.25
CA TYR A 28 -12.11 9.09 1.33
C TYR A 28 -13.33 8.42 1.97
N THR A 29 -14.52 8.93 1.68
CA THR A 29 -15.81 8.29 1.98
C THR A 29 -16.03 7.07 1.10
N TYR A 30 -16.93 6.17 1.50
CA TYR A 30 -17.28 5.05 0.62
C TYR A 30 -17.92 5.51 -0.70
N ARG A 31 -18.64 6.63 -0.70
CA ARG A 31 -19.24 7.18 -1.92
C ARG A 31 -18.16 7.62 -2.90
N GLU A 32 -17.13 8.34 -2.44
CA GLU A 32 -16.00 8.74 -3.29
C GLU A 32 -15.20 7.53 -3.79
N LEU A 33 -14.94 6.55 -2.92
CA LEU A 33 -14.26 5.31 -3.33
C LEU A 33 -15.09 4.52 -4.33
N SER A 34 -16.42 4.51 -4.18
CA SER A 34 -17.34 3.88 -5.12
C SER A 34 -17.21 4.51 -6.51
N SER A 35 -17.29 5.84 -6.60
CA SER A 35 -17.10 6.56 -7.86
C SER A 35 -15.71 6.34 -8.49
N LYS A 36 -14.66 6.17 -7.68
CA LYS A 36 -13.28 5.97 -8.17
C LYS A 36 -12.99 4.53 -8.59
N THR A 37 -13.66 3.55 -7.99
CA THR A 37 -13.38 2.12 -8.18
C THR A 37 -14.41 1.39 -9.01
N ASP A 38 -15.53 2.04 -9.32
CA ASP A 38 -16.71 1.44 -9.97
C ASP A 38 -17.26 0.22 -9.19
N LEU A 39 -17.08 0.23 -7.87
CA LEU A 39 -17.59 -0.80 -6.98
C LEU A 39 -18.68 -0.19 -6.09
N PRO A 40 -19.81 -0.91 -5.85
CA PRO A 40 -20.82 -0.44 -4.94
C PRO A 40 -20.28 -0.21 -3.53
N VAL A 41 -20.81 0.81 -2.83
CA VAL A 41 -20.48 1.12 -1.43
C VAL A 41 -20.58 -0.11 -0.52
N THR A 42 -21.62 -0.94 -0.73
CA THR A 42 -21.85 -2.16 0.05
C THR A 42 -20.73 -3.18 -0.14
N VAL A 43 -20.22 -3.34 -1.36
CA VAL A 43 -19.09 -4.23 -1.69
C VAL A 43 -17.81 -3.72 -1.03
N LEU A 44 -17.51 -2.43 -1.18
CA LEU A 44 -16.33 -1.81 -0.57
C LEU A 44 -16.35 -1.91 0.96
N SER A 45 -17.52 -1.71 1.58
CA SER A 45 -17.69 -1.85 3.02
C SER A 45 -17.45 -3.28 3.50
N ARG A 46 -17.97 -4.29 2.78
CA ARG A 46 -17.72 -5.70 3.10
C ARG A 46 -16.24 -6.06 2.97
N TYR A 47 -15.55 -5.56 1.93
CA TYR A 47 -14.11 -5.76 1.76
C TYR A 47 -13.31 -5.07 2.87
N ALA A 48 -13.59 -3.80 3.16
CA ALA A 48 -12.90 -3.06 4.21
C ALA A 48 -13.09 -3.69 5.59
N LYS A 49 -14.29 -4.21 5.90
CA LYS A 49 -14.56 -4.95 7.15
C LYS A 49 -13.97 -6.36 7.16
N GLY A 50 -13.57 -6.91 6.01
CA GLY A 50 -13.01 -8.25 5.90
C GLY A 50 -14.04 -9.37 5.87
N HIS A 51 -15.34 -9.07 5.72
CA HIS A 51 -16.39 -10.08 5.62
C HIS A 51 -16.28 -10.94 4.36
N VAL A 52 -15.70 -10.38 3.29
CA VAL A 52 -15.44 -11.07 2.03
C VAL A 52 -14.13 -10.54 1.45
N LEU A 53 -13.35 -11.40 0.81
CA LEU A 53 -12.18 -11.01 0.05
C LEU A 53 -12.53 -10.88 -1.45
N PRO A 54 -12.06 -9.85 -2.17
CA PRO A 54 -12.18 -9.82 -3.63
C PRO A 54 -11.51 -11.05 -4.23
N ASN A 55 -11.96 -11.52 -5.40
CA ASN A 55 -11.20 -12.52 -6.16
C ASN A 55 -9.88 -11.91 -6.69
N THR A 56 -8.98 -12.75 -7.20
CA THR A 56 -7.63 -12.32 -7.61
C THR A 56 -7.66 -11.21 -8.66
N GLU A 57 -8.52 -11.30 -9.67
CA GLU A 57 -8.65 -10.29 -10.71
C GLU A 57 -9.17 -8.95 -10.17
N ARG A 58 -10.27 -8.98 -9.41
CA ARG A 58 -10.85 -7.78 -8.79
C ARG A 58 -9.88 -7.14 -7.80
N ALA A 59 -9.10 -7.94 -7.07
CA ALA A 59 -8.05 -7.44 -6.19
C ALA A 59 -6.96 -6.69 -6.96
N ARG A 60 -6.55 -7.16 -8.15
CA ARG A 60 -5.57 -6.48 -9.01
C ARG A 60 -6.11 -5.15 -9.54
N SER A 61 -7.35 -5.13 -10.02
CA SER A 61 -7.98 -3.91 -10.54
C SER A 61 -8.15 -2.86 -9.44
N LEU A 62 -8.67 -3.27 -8.28
CA LEU A 62 -8.82 -2.41 -7.13
C LEU A 62 -7.46 -1.90 -6.60
N TRP A 63 -6.44 -2.75 -6.55
CA TRP A 63 -5.08 -2.35 -6.17
C TRP A 63 -4.53 -1.24 -7.05
N LYS A 64 -4.67 -1.35 -8.39
CA LYS A 64 -4.18 -0.34 -9.33
C LYS A 64 -4.78 1.04 -9.07
N ILE A 65 -6.06 1.10 -8.74
CA ILE A 65 -6.77 2.34 -8.45
C ILE A 65 -6.32 2.89 -7.09
N LEU A 66 -6.37 2.06 -6.05
CA LEU A 66 -6.01 2.48 -4.69
C LEU A 66 -4.55 2.91 -4.57
N LYS A 67 -3.63 2.26 -5.30
CA LYS A 67 -2.21 2.66 -5.34
C LYS A 67 -2.03 4.09 -5.85
N LYS A 68 -2.87 4.56 -6.77
CA LYS A 68 -2.83 5.96 -7.23
C LYS A 68 -3.39 6.95 -6.21
N LEU A 69 -4.24 6.48 -5.28
CA LEU A 69 -4.90 7.32 -4.29
C LEU A 69 -4.09 7.43 -2.99
N VAL A 70 -3.49 6.32 -2.54
CA VAL A 70 -2.83 6.18 -1.23
C VAL A 70 -1.62 5.24 -1.28
N GLY A 71 -1.02 5.06 -2.46
CA GLY A 71 0.22 4.31 -2.58
C GLY A 71 1.41 5.05 -1.95
N LEU A 72 2.49 4.32 -1.73
CA LEU A 72 3.71 4.80 -1.07
C LEU A 72 4.18 6.17 -1.59
N GLU A 73 4.36 6.28 -2.92
CA GLU A 73 4.82 7.53 -3.55
C GLU A 73 3.85 8.69 -3.31
N THR A 74 2.54 8.44 -3.44
CA THR A 74 1.50 9.46 -3.19
C THR A 74 1.49 9.91 -1.74
N GLU A 75 1.63 8.98 -0.78
CA GLU A 75 1.68 9.28 0.65
C GLU A 75 2.95 10.04 1.03
N LEU A 76 4.10 9.64 0.49
CA LEU A 76 5.36 10.35 0.70
C LEU A 76 5.29 11.78 0.15
N SER A 77 4.86 11.96 -1.10
CA SER A 77 4.75 13.29 -1.72
C SER A 77 3.76 14.23 -1.01
N ARG A 78 2.72 13.70 -0.34
CA ARG A 78 1.80 14.51 0.47
C ARG A 78 2.40 14.97 1.79
N LYS A 79 3.26 14.14 2.39
CA LYS A 79 3.82 14.36 3.73
C LYS A 79 5.15 15.11 3.70
N ILE A 80 5.94 14.97 2.65
CA ILE A 80 7.20 15.70 2.49
C ILE A 80 6.90 17.18 2.26
N ARG A 81 7.31 18.02 3.21
CA ARG A 81 7.26 19.48 3.09
C ARG A 81 8.60 20.05 3.53
N PHE A 82 9.26 20.73 2.62
CA PHE A 82 10.53 21.38 2.89
C PHE A 82 10.32 22.71 3.61
N ASN A 83 11.20 22.97 4.57
CA ASN A 83 11.35 24.29 5.18
C ASN A 83 12.21 25.20 4.27
N LYS A 84 12.43 26.43 4.71
CA LYS A 84 13.19 27.45 3.96
C LYS A 84 14.65 27.05 3.71
N ASP A 85 15.19 26.17 4.55
CA ASP A 85 16.58 25.72 4.51
C ASP A 85 16.76 24.41 3.72
N GLY A 86 15.67 23.89 3.12
CA GLY A 86 15.70 22.67 2.30
C GLY A 86 15.65 21.36 3.09
N TYR A 87 15.30 21.40 4.38
CA TYR A 87 15.09 20.22 5.23
C TYR A 87 13.59 19.91 5.36
N PHE A 88 13.24 18.65 5.58
CA PHE A 88 11.88 18.25 5.95
C PHE A 88 11.92 17.36 7.19
N ASP A 89 10.89 17.46 8.01
CA ASP A 89 10.69 16.56 9.15
C ASP A 89 10.14 15.22 8.65
N ASN A 90 10.94 14.16 8.77
CA ASN A 90 10.61 12.80 8.37
C ASN A 90 9.94 11.99 9.50
N THR A 91 9.83 12.50 10.73
CA THR A 91 9.36 11.78 11.92
C THR A 91 7.99 11.14 11.70
N TRP A 92 7.07 11.90 11.09
CA TRP A 92 5.70 11.45 10.79
C TRP A 92 5.60 10.46 9.62
N ILE A 93 6.67 10.33 8.83
CA ILE A 93 6.77 9.39 7.72
C ILE A 93 7.33 8.07 8.23
N ILE A 94 8.46 8.12 8.94
CA ILE A 94 9.12 6.93 9.47
C ILE A 94 8.34 6.29 10.63
N GLY A 95 7.49 7.06 11.33
CA GLY A 95 6.57 6.51 12.34
C GLY A 95 5.25 5.93 11.78
N ASP A 96 4.96 6.12 10.49
CA ASP A 96 3.69 5.67 9.90
C ASP A 96 3.76 4.20 9.48
N PHE A 97 3.13 3.32 10.26
CA PHE A 97 3.11 1.88 10.01
C PHE A 97 2.63 1.49 8.62
N ASN A 98 1.68 2.25 8.03
CA ASN A 98 1.20 1.94 6.69
C ASN A 98 2.26 2.27 5.63
N ILE A 99 2.97 3.40 5.80
CA ILE A 99 4.09 3.78 4.92
C ILE A 99 5.21 2.76 5.05
N LEU A 100 5.65 2.44 6.27
CA LEU A 100 6.71 1.45 6.51
C LEU A 100 6.34 0.11 5.89
N ARG A 101 5.12 -0.39 6.11
CA ARG A 101 4.65 -1.66 5.52
C ARG A 101 4.67 -1.63 3.99
N GLN A 102 4.29 -0.51 3.37
CA GLN A 102 4.37 -0.34 1.92
C GLN A 102 5.83 -0.28 1.43
N ALA A 103 6.71 0.42 2.16
CA ALA A 103 8.13 0.50 1.86
C ALA A 103 8.83 -0.87 1.97
N SER A 104 8.57 -1.64 3.02
CA SER A 104 9.10 -3.00 3.17
C SER A 104 8.69 -3.90 2.00
N ARG A 105 7.43 -3.78 1.54
CA ARG A 105 6.93 -4.53 0.38
C ARG A 105 7.57 -4.09 -0.92
N HIS A 106 7.77 -2.79 -1.09
CA HIS A 106 8.51 -2.25 -2.22
C HIS A 106 9.92 -2.84 -2.23
N ALA A 107 10.64 -2.79 -1.10
CA ALA A 107 11.96 -3.39 -0.96
C ALA A 107 11.96 -4.89 -1.28
N LEU A 108 11.06 -5.67 -0.69
CA LEU A 108 10.92 -7.11 -0.98
C LEU A 108 10.71 -7.39 -2.47
N THR A 109 9.91 -6.57 -3.15
CA THR A 109 9.66 -6.71 -4.59
C THR A 109 10.88 -6.33 -5.41
N THR A 110 11.53 -5.21 -5.08
CA THR A 110 12.72 -4.69 -5.74
C THR A 110 13.90 -5.66 -5.65
N PHE A 111 14.04 -6.36 -4.53
CA PHE A 111 15.10 -7.35 -4.30
C PHE A 111 14.64 -8.81 -4.52
N ALA A 112 13.42 -9.03 -5.02
CA ALA A 112 12.91 -10.38 -5.27
C ALA A 112 13.83 -11.17 -6.23
N GLY A 113 14.09 -12.43 -5.89
CA GLY A 113 14.98 -13.29 -6.68
C GLY A 113 16.48 -13.05 -6.44
N ARG A 114 16.87 -12.05 -5.64
CA ARG A 114 18.26 -11.87 -5.21
C ARG A 114 18.52 -12.63 -3.90
N ARG A 115 19.73 -13.15 -3.74
CA ARG A 115 20.20 -13.73 -2.47
C ARG A 115 20.66 -12.61 -1.54
N VAL A 116 19.73 -12.04 -0.77
CA VAL A 116 20.04 -11.03 0.25
C VAL A 116 20.50 -11.75 1.53
N THR A 117 21.73 -11.51 1.96
CA THR A 117 22.30 -12.13 3.18
C THR A 117 22.45 -11.16 4.35
N LYS A 118 22.46 -9.85 4.08
CA LYS A 118 22.58 -8.78 5.07
C LYS A 118 21.75 -7.57 4.63
N ILE A 119 21.22 -6.84 5.62
CA ILE A 119 20.55 -5.55 5.45
C ILE A 119 21.28 -4.58 6.39
N LEU A 120 21.66 -3.42 5.89
CA LEU A 120 22.37 -2.38 6.62
C LEU A 120 21.63 -1.07 6.43
N THR A 121 21.67 -0.21 7.45
CA THR A 121 21.04 1.11 7.43
C THR A 121 21.86 2.10 8.23
N ALA A 122 21.68 3.40 7.97
CA ALA A 122 22.26 4.46 8.77
C ALA A 122 21.34 4.76 9.96
N ALA A 123 21.90 4.77 11.18
CA ALA A 123 21.15 5.15 12.36
C ALA A 123 20.87 6.66 12.37
N VAL A 124 19.75 7.13 12.93
CA VAL A 124 18.69 6.37 13.64
C VAL A 124 17.47 6.13 12.74
N ASP A 125 17.10 7.09 11.91
CA ASP A 125 15.86 7.12 11.13
C ASP A 125 15.74 6.02 10.07
N GLY A 126 16.86 5.39 9.70
CA GLY A 126 16.89 4.33 8.71
C GLY A 126 16.53 2.94 9.26
N ILE A 127 16.34 2.79 10.58
CA ILE A 127 15.98 1.53 11.24
C ILE A 127 14.49 1.24 11.09
#